data_AF-A0A3M1S254-F1
#
_entry.id   AF-A0A3M1S254-F1
#
_cell.length_a   1.000
_cell.length_b   1.000
_cell.length_c   1.000
_cell.angle_alpha   90.00
_cell.angle_beta   90.00
_cell.angle_gamma   90.00
#
_symmetry.space_group_name_H-M   'P 1'
#
loop_
_entity.id
_entity.type
_entity.pdbx_description
1 polymer ?
#
loop_
_entity_poly.entity_id
_entity_poly.type
_entity_poly.pdbx_seq_one_letter_code
_entity_poly.pdbx_strand_id
1 'polypeptide(L)' 'QVDGKPVTFTVMLPDGKPRSFQGKIVFVSPLVDVGMKFQVWAEVDNVLDPGGKHWLLRPGLSGELAIQAGP' A
#
# COMPACT_ATOMS: atom_id res chain seq x y z
N GLN A 1 -4.67 5.13 16.68
CA GLN A 1 -3.91 6.09 15.86
C GLN A 1 -3.13 5.32 14.80
N VAL A 2 -3.30 5.64 13.51
CA VAL A 2 -2.70 4.89 12.37
C VAL A 2 -1.55 5.61 11.67
N ASP A 3 -1.32 6.88 11.97
CA ASP A 3 -0.21 7.64 11.41
C ASP A 3 1.14 6.97 11.67
N GLY A 4 2.03 6.97 10.67
CA GLY A 4 3.34 6.33 10.71
C GLY A 4 3.35 4.81 10.85
N LYS A 5 2.18 4.13 10.89
CA LYS A 5 2.13 2.68 11.09
C LYS A 5 2.71 1.93 9.87
N PRO A 6 3.42 0.81 10.10
CA PRO A 6 3.84 -0.07 9.03
C PRO A 6 2.65 -0.61 8.26
N VAL A 7 2.82 -0.77 6.95
CA VAL A 7 1.82 -1.35 6.07
C VAL A 7 2.42 -2.44 5.21
N THR A 8 1.57 -3.39 4.83
CA THR A 8 1.85 -4.33 3.74
C THR A 8 0.80 -4.14 2.66
N PHE A 9 1.23 -3.72 1.48
CA PHE A 9 0.38 -3.58 0.31
C PHE A 9 0.49 -4.81 -0.58
N THR A 10 -0.62 -5.52 -0.81
CA THR A 10 -0.65 -6.74 -1.63
C THR A 10 -1.45 -6.52 -2.90
N VAL A 11 -0.86 -6.86 -4.06
CA VAL A 11 -1.45 -6.63 -5.38
C VAL A 11 -1.36 -7.84 -6.31
N MET A 12 -2.51 -8.20 -6.88
CA MET A 12 -2.82 -8.35 -8.31
C MET A 12 -1.77 -8.13 -9.43
N LEU A 13 -0.62 -8.81 -9.53
CA LEU A 13 0.23 -8.58 -10.73
C LEU A 13 -0.31 -9.25 -12.00
N PRO A 14 0.00 -8.73 -13.21
CA PRO A 14 -0.45 -9.32 -14.48
C PRO A 14 0.04 -10.75 -14.75
N ASP A 15 1.08 -11.21 -14.06
CA ASP A 15 1.55 -12.60 -14.10
C ASP A 15 0.63 -13.56 -13.31
N GLY A 16 -0.46 -13.03 -12.72
CA GLY A 16 -1.43 -13.76 -11.93
C GLY A 16 -0.93 -14.11 -10.52
N LYS A 17 0.22 -13.59 -10.09
CA LYS A 17 0.80 -13.92 -8.78
C LYS A 17 0.75 -12.72 -7.85
N PRO A 18 0.34 -12.90 -6.59
CA PRO A 18 0.31 -11.78 -5.66
C PRO A 18 1.73 -11.37 -5.33
N ARG A 19 1.94 -10.07 -5.14
CA ARG A 19 3.16 -9.51 -4.59
C ARG A 19 2.82 -8.54 -3.47
N SER A 20 3.67 -8.55 -2.45
CA SER A 20 3.54 -7.69 -1.29
C SER A 20 4.69 -6.68 -1.25
N PHE A 21 4.36 -5.45 -0.89
CA PHE A 21 5.26 -4.31 -0.81
C PHE A 21 5.17 -3.75 0.61
N GLN A 22 6.32 -3.59 1.26
CA GLN A 22 6.39 -3.03 2.61
C GLN A 22 6.40 -1.50 2.53
N GLY A 23 5.89 -0.86 3.57
CA GLY A 23 5.85 0.60 3.62
C GLY A 23 5.34 1.14 4.94
N LYS A 24 4.93 2.40 4.93
CA LYS A 24 4.30 3.06 6.07
C LYS A 24 3.27 4.10 5.64
N ILE A 25 2.31 4.38 6.52
CA ILE A 25 1.42 5.53 6.36
C ILE A 25 2.24 6.81 6.51
N VAL A 26 2.07 7.74 5.55
CA VAL A 26 2.73 9.07 5.55
C VAL A 26 1.74 10.21 5.73
N PHE A 27 0.44 9.95 5.53
CA PHE A 27 -0.61 10.95 5.74
C PHE A 27 -1.96 10.28 6.01
N VAL A 28 -2.71 10.87 6.94
CA VAL A 28 -4.08 10.49 7.29
C VAL A 28 -4.97 11.69 7.01
N SER A 29 -5.99 11.51 6.15
CA SER A 29 -6.92 12.59 5.85
C SER A 29 -7.68 13.02 7.11
N PRO A 30 -7.80 14.34 7.39
CA PRO A 30 -8.68 14.82 8.44
C PRO A 30 -10.17 14.73 8.05
N LEU A 31 -10.46 14.50 6.76
CA LEU A 31 -11.82 14.35 6.26
C LEU A 31 -12.31 12.92 6.49
N VAL A 32 -13.39 12.81 7.24
CA VAL A 32 -14.06 11.54 7.55
C VAL A 32 -15.35 11.48 6.74
N ASP A 33 -15.46 10.45 5.90
CA ASP A 33 -16.64 10.14 5.12
C ASP A 33 -17.75 9.54 6.00
N VAL A 34 -18.96 9.53 5.44
CA VAL A 34 -20.13 8.90 6.05
C VAL A 34 -19.81 7.44 6.38
N GLY A 35 -19.97 7.07 7.66
CA GLY A 35 -19.66 5.73 8.17
C GLY A 35 -18.26 5.59 8.80
N MET A 36 -17.65 6.70 9.24
CA MET A 36 -16.34 6.72 9.92
C MET A 36 -15.19 6.17 9.07
N LYS A 37 -15.32 6.30 7.74
CA LYS A 37 -14.25 5.95 6.80
C LYS A 37 -13.37 7.15 6.56
N PHE A 38 -12.08 6.94 6.42
CA PHE A 38 -11.13 8.01 6.10
C PHE A 38 -10.09 7.47 5.13
N GLN A 39 -9.48 8.38 4.38
CA GLN A 39 -8.42 8.04 3.44
C GLN A 39 -7.04 8.15 4.10
N VAL A 40 -6.14 7.28 3.68
CA VAL A 40 -4.73 7.30 4.07
C VAL A 40 -3.86 7.22 2.82
N TRP A 41 -2.67 7.80 2.91
CA TRP A 41 -1.61 7.64 1.92
C TRP A 41 -0.48 6.90 2.59
N ALA A 42 0.03 5.90 1.88
CA ALA A 42 1.20 5.14 2.29
C ALA A 42 2.26 5.21 1.20
N GLU A 43 3.50 5.37 1.62
CA GLU A 43 4.65 5.15 0.75
C GLU A 43 5.09 3.70 0.93
N VAL A 44 5.33 3.03 -0.19
CA VAL A 44 5.74 1.63 -0.24
C VAL A 44 7.00 1.48 -1.08
N ASP A 45 7.88 0.59 -0.64
CA ASP A 45 9.12 0.27 -1.33
C ASP A 45 8.82 -0.57 -2.57
N ASN A 46 9.03 0.01 -3.75
CA ASN A 46 8.85 -0.69 -5.01
C ASN A 46 10.05 -1.58 -5.34
N VAL A 47 9.81 -2.67 -6.06
CA VAL A 47 10.86 -3.61 -6.49
C VAL A 47 10.91 -3.71 -8.01
N LEU A 48 12.10 -3.92 -8.55
CA LEU A 48 12.29 -4.20 -9.95
C LEU A 48 11.85 -5.63 -10.27
N ASP A 49 11.50 -5.87 -11.53
CA ASP A 49 11.30 -7.20 -12.08
C ASP A 49 12.60 -8.02 -12.02
N PRO A 50 12.54 -9.37 -12.20
CA PRO A 50 13.73 -10.21 -12.19
C PRO A 50 14.80 -9.80 -13.21
N GLY A 51 14.42 -9.09 -14.29
CA GLY A 51 15.33 -8.55 -15.28
C GLY A 51 15.94 -7.19 -14.93
N GLY A 52 15.52 -6.55 -13.84
CA GLY A 52 16.04 -5.26 -13.37
C GLY A 52 15.68 -4.06 -14.26
N LYS A 53 14.71 -4.19 -15.17
CA LYS A 53 14.40 -3.17 -16.18
C LYS A 53 13.17 -2.35 -15.83
N HIS A 54 12.21 -2.93 -15.14
CA HIS A 54 10.91 -2.30 -14.91
C HIS A 54 10.48 -2.45 -13.46
N TRP A 55 9.85 -1.40 -12.93
CA TRP A 55 9.18 -1.45 -11.64
C TRP A 55 7.97 -2.39 -11.69
N LEU A 56 7.85 -3.27 -10.70
CA LEU A 56 6.72 -4.19 -10.61
C LEU A 56 5.42 -3.47 -10.25
N LEU A 57 5.47 -2.56 -9.28
CA LEU A 57 4.32 -1.73 -8.94
C LEU A 57 4.25 -0.54 -9.91
N ARG A 58 3.11 -0.39 -10.58
CA ARG A 58 2.80 0.70 -11.51
C ARG A 58 1.58 1.49 -11.04
N PRO A 59 1.46 2.78 -11.42
CA PRO A 59 0.27 3.58 -11.12
C PRO A 59 -1.03 2.92 -11.65
N GLY A 60 -2.11 3.08 -10.89
CA GLY A 60 -3.44 2.58 -11.25
C GLY A 60 -3.73 1.13 -10.82
N LEU A 61 -2.74 0.40 -10.29
CA LEU A 61 -2.99 -0.92 -9.71
C LEU A 61 -3.76 -0.80 -8.40
N SER A 62 -4.76 -1.66 -8.23
CA SER A 62 -5.55 -1.77 -7.00
C SER A 62 -5.18 -3.04 -6.24
N GLY A 63 -5.23 -2.98 -4.92
CA GLY A 63 -4.84 -4.07 -4.04
C GLY A 63 -5.34 -3.86 -2.62
N GLU A 64 -4.88 -4.70 -1.72
CA GLU A 64 -5.21 -4.64 -0.29
C GLU A 64 -4.07 -4.00 0.48
N LEU A 65 -4.39 -3.02 1.33
CA LEU A 65 -3.44 -2.38 2.23
C LEU A 65 -3.73 -2.81 3.67
N ALA A 66 -2.90 -3.70 4.21
CA ALA A 66 -2.98 -4.11 5.60
C ALA A 66 -2.16 -3.14 6.47
N ILE A 67 -2.81 -2.50 7.44
CA ILE A 67 -2.17 -1.60 8.40
C ILE A 67 -1.90 -2.40 9.68
N GLN A 68 -0.65 -2.42 10.13
CA GLN A 68 -0.32 -3.07 11.39
C GLN A 68 -0.82 -2.22 12.56
N ALA A 69 -1.90 -2.68 13.20
CA ALA A 69 -2.29 -2.16 14.50
C ALA A 69 -1.18 -2.53 15.49
N GLY A 70 -0.68 -1.54 16.23
CA GLY A 70 0.14 -1.84 17.40
C GLY A 70 -0.70 -2.58 18.46
N PRO A 71 -0.06 -3.12 19.50
CA PRO A 71 -0.79 -3.43 20.74
C PRO A 71 -1.55 -2.21 21.26
#